data_AF-A0A4R1H944-F1
#
_entry.id   AF-A0A4R1H944-F1
#
_cell.length_a   1.000
_cell.length_b   1.000
_cell.length_c   1.000
_cell.angle_alpha   90.00
_cell.angle_beta   90.00
_cell.angle_gamma   90.00
#
_symmetry.space_group_name_H-M   'P 1'
#
loop_
_entity.id
_entity.type
_entity.pdbx_description
1 polymer ?
#
loop_
_entity_poly.entity_id
_entity_poly.type
_entity_poly.pdbx_seq_one_letter_code
_entity_poly.pdbx_strand_id
1 'polypeptide(L)'
;MKSFKVTYNNKTPVVIHPEGLNHMQVTVGGYCQNGDAAELSAWGYLSDDNAYTQYTWLKEAVEVSDLITIECIDSELGDEPVGVEEMGPVVPTCSFCQKTKEEVECLIEAKYKLAHICNECVDVCVGVAKKYKAER
;
A
#
# COMPACT_ATOMS: atom_id res chain seq x y z
N MET A 1 10.55 2.94 -21.45
CA MET A 1 10.02 3.33 -20.13
C MET A 1 9.52 2.08 -19.43
N LYS A 2 9.61 1.97 -18.10
CA LYS A 2 9.14 0.77 -17.37
C LYS A 2 7.66 0.92 -17.04
N SER A 3 6.85 -0.04 -17.45
CA SER A 3 5.43 -0.18 -17.13
C SER A 3 5.20 -1.47 -16.35
N PHE A 4 4.04 -1.61 -15.71
CA PHE A 4 3.64 -2.88 -15.11
C PHE A 4 2.48 -3.50 -15.85
N LYS A 5 2.56 -4.80 -16.09
CA LYS A 5 1.47 -5.59 -16.63
C LYS A 5 0.88 -6.42 -15.51
N VAL A 6 -0.38 -6.16 -15.16
CA VAL A 6 -1.10 -6.89 -14.11
C VAL A 6 -2.10 -7.81 -14.76
N THR A 7 -1.99 -9.11 -14.48
CA THR A 7 -2.90 -10.16 -14.96
C THR A 7 -3.61 -10.76 -13.76
N TYR A 8 -4.94 -10.85 -13.82
CA TYR A 8 -5.79 -11.43 -12.78
C TYR A 8 -6.59 -12.58 -13.36
N ASN A 9 -6.49 -13.79 -12.81
CA ASN A 9 -7.20 -14.99 -13.27
C ASN A 9 -7.12 -15.23 -14.80
N ASN A 10 -5.97 -14.93 -15.40
CA ASN A 10 -5.74 -14.98 -16.85
C ASN A 10 -6.69 -14.09 -17.69
N LYS A 11 -7.38 -13.13 -17.07
CA LYS A 11 -8.11 -12.07 -17.77
C LYS A 11 -7.16 -11.18 -18.56
N THR A 12 -7.73 -10.35 -19.43
CA THR A 12 -6.99 -9.33 -20.17
C THR A 12 -6.10 -8.53 -19.23
N PRO A 13 -4.78 -8.52 -19.47
CA PRO A 13 -3.88 -7.80 -18.60
C PRO A 13 -4.09 -6.29 -18.74
N VAL A 14 -3.97 -5.60 -17.61
CA VAL A 14 -3.97 -4.14 -17.56
C VAL A 14 -2.52 -3.67 -17.55
N VAL A 15 -2.20 -2.72 -18.43
CA VAL A 15 -0.87 -2.12 -18.50
C VAL A 15 -0.89 -0.80 -17.75
N ILE A 16 -0.19 -0.73 -16.62
CA ILE A 16 -0.07 0.46 -15.80
C ILE A 16 1.10 1.29 -16.31
N HIS A 17 0.81 2.53 -16.71
CA HIS A 17 1.81 3.47 -17.20
C HIS A 17 2.07 4.61 -16.22
N PRO A 18 3.31 4.76 -15.74
CA PRO A 18 3.68 5.81 -14.80
C PRO A 18 4.14 7.09 -15.55
N GLU A 19 3.26 7.80 -16.23
CA GLU A 19 3.65 9.12 -16.75
C GLU A 19 3.89 10.09 -15.57
N GLY A 20 5.07 10.69 -15.51
CA GLY A 20 5.42 11.70 -14.49
C GLY A 20 5.71 11.15 -13.08
N LEU A 21 5.79 9.84 -12.87
CA LEU A 21 6.09 9.26 -11.55
C LEU A 21 7.60 9.06 -11.32
N ASN A 22 8.13 9.53 -10.19
CA ASN A 22 9.52 9.27 -9.78
C ASN A 22 9.70 7.90 -9.07
N HIS A 23 8.65 7.42 -8.39
CA HIS A 23 8.63 6.16 -7.67
C HIS A 23 7.27 5.48 -7.88
N MET A 24 7.23 4.19 -8.18
CA MET A 24 5.97 3.46 -8.36
C MET A 24 5.97 2.21 -7.50
N GLN A 25 4.98 2.09 -6.63
CA GLN A 25 4.71 0.88 -5.86
C GLN A 25 3.32 0.40 -6.25
N VAL A 26 3.25 -0.76 -6.91
CA VAL A 26 2.00 -1.47 -7.18
C VAL A 26 1.61 -2.23 -5.92
N THR A 27 0.67 -1.67 -5.17
CA THR A 27 0.04 -2.38 -4.05
C THR A 27 -1.16 -3.14 -4.57
N VAL A 28 -1.25 -4.43 -4.25
CA VAL A 28 -2.44 -5.26 -4.44
C VAL A 28 -2.99 -5.56 -3.06
N GLY A 29 -4.11 -4.94 -2.71
CA GLY A 29 -4.61 -4.96 -1.33
C GLY A 29 -6.09 -5.32 -1.23
N GLY A 30 -6.38 -6.48 -0.65
CA GLY A 30 -7.73 -6.91 -0.31
C GLY A 30 -8.19 -6.43 1.06
N TYR A 31 -9.27 -5.64 1.14
CA TYR A 31 -9.92 -5.31 2.40
C TYR A 31 -11.13 -6.20 2.64
N CYS A 32 -11.02 -7.18 3.56
CA CYS A 32 -12.17 -7.93 4.04
C CYS A 32 -12.98 -7.09 5.05
N GLN A 33 -13.79 -6.12 4.58
CA GLN A 33 -14.90 -5.63 5.39
C GLN A 33 -16.07 -6.59 5.25
N ASN A 34 -16.47 -7.24 6.35
CA ASN A 34 -17.65 -8.09 6.44
C ASN A 34 -17.64 -9.44 5.70
N GLY A 35 -16.47 -9.97 5.34
CA GLY A 35 -16.28 -11.41 5.11
C GLY A 35 -16.32 -11.91 3.67
N ASP A 36 -16.78 -11.14 2.67
CA ASP A 36 -17.09 -11.73 1.35
C ASP A 36 -16.46 -11.05 0.11
N ALA A 37 -15.53 -10.11 0.25
CA ALA A 37 -14.74 -9.64 -0.90
C ALA A 37 -13.42 -8.99 -0.47
N ALA A 38 -12.30 -9.41 -1.07
CA ALA A 38 -11.10 -8.57 -1.16
C ALA A 38 -11.25 -7.67 -2.41
N GLU A 39 -10.75 -6.44 -2.39
CA GLU A 39 -10.67 -5.61 -3.60
C GLU A 39 -9.28 -5.77 -4.23
N LEU A 40 -9.18 -5.82 -5.57
CA LEU A 40 -7.90 -5.65 -6.26
C LEU A 40 -7.84 -4.25 -6.84
N SER A 41 -7.23 -3.37 -6.08
CA SER A 41 -6.75 -2.09 -6.56
C SER A 41 -5.23 -2.19 -6.77
N ALA A 42 -4.73 -1.52 -7.80
CA ALA A 42 -3.30 -1.30 -8.00
C ALA A 42 -3.03 0.17 -7.71
N TRP A 43 -2.15 0.49 -6.77
CA TRP A 43 -1.81 1.89 -6.44
C TRP A 43 -0.53 2.31 -7.18
N GLY A 44 -0.36 3.61 -7.38
CA GLY A 44 0.88 4.22 -7.85
C GLY A 44 1.13 5.45 -6.99
N TYR A 45 2.38 5.71 -6.59
CA TYR A 45 2.69 6.84 -5.73
C TYR A 45 3.28 7.96 -6.57
N LEU A 46 2.87 9.19 -6.30
CA LEU A 46 3.55 10.38 -6.79
C LEU A 46 4.39 10.92 -5.63
N SER A 47 5.72 10.86 -5.75
CA SER A 47 6.67 11.70 -5.00
C SER A 47 7.04 11.33 -3.55
N ASP A 48 8.11 12.00 -3.11
CA ASP A 48 8.79 11.91 -1.83
C ASP A 48 8.09 12.68 -0.68
N ASP A 49 7.01 13.42 -0.99
CA ASP A 49 6.41 14.45 -0.13
C ASP A 49 5.21 13.98 0.72
N ASN A 50 5.01 12.67 0.92
CA ASN A 50 3.89 12.07 1.69
C ASN A 50 2.47 12.43 1.20
N ALA A 51 2.33 13.16 0.10
CA ALA A 51 1.10 13.25 -0.70
C ALA A 51 1.15 12.17 -1.77
N TYR A 52 0.04 11.50 -2.06
CA TYR A 52 -0.03 10.54 -3.16
C TYR A 52 -1.33 10.70 -3.94
N THR A 53 -1.24 10.54 -5.25
CA THR A 53 -2.43 10.40 -6.10
C THR A 53 -2.71 8.93 -6.27
N GLN A 54 -3.90 8.52 -5.86
CA GLN A 54 -4.35 7.16 -6.10
C GLN A 54 -4.88 7.06 -7.52
N TYR A 55 -4.18 6.30 -8.34
CA TYR A 55 -4.66 5.87 -9.65
C TYR A 55 -5.28 4.49 -9.52
N THR A 56 -6.47 4.31 -10.08
CA THR A 56 -7.14 3.01 -10.08
C THR A 56 -7.32 2.55 -11.51
N TRP A 57 -6.84 1.36 -11.84
CA TRP A 57 -7.04 0.74 -13.16
C TRP A 57 -7.98 -0.48 -13.12
N LEU A 58 -8.20 -1.06 -11.94
CA LEU A 58 -9.13 -2.18 -11.74
C LEU A 58 -9.89 -2.00 -10.42
N LYS A 59 -11.21 -2.23 -10.45
CA LYS A 59 -12.10 -2.27 -9.28
C LYS A 59 -12.91 -3.57 -9.35
N GLU A 60 -12.29 -4.67 -8.97
CA GLU A 60 -12.95 -5.98 -8.92
C GLU A 60 -12.76 -6.63 -7.55
N ALA A 61 -13.77 -7.40 -7.14
CA ALA A 61 -13.66 -8.30 -6.01
C ALA A 61 -12.74 -9.48 -6.37
N VAL A 62 -11.92 -9.88 -5.41
CA VAL A 62 -10.94 -10.96 -5.44
C VAL A 62 -11.24 -11.94 -4.34
N GLU A 63 -11.16 -13.21 -4.68
CA GLU A 63 -11.27 -14.35 -3.79
C GLU A 63 -9.88 -14.88 -3.42
N VAL A 64 -9.80 -15.60 -2.30
CA VAL A 64 -8.53 -16.14 -1.77
C VAL A 64 -7.83 -17.10 -2.76
N SER A 65 -8.59 -17.69 -3.69
CA SER A 65 -8.08 -18.62 -4.71
C SER A 65 -7.57 -17.96 -5.99
N ASP A 66 -7.69 -16.64 -6.13
CA ASP A 66 -7.37 -15.99 -7.39
C ASP A 66 -5.88 -15.81 -7.60
N LEU A 67 -5.45 -15.94 -8.86
CA LEU A 67 -4.07 -15.75 -9.27
C LEU A 67 -3.85 -14.35 -9.79
N ILE A 68 -2.93 -13.61 -9.16
CA ILE A 68 -2.48 -12.29 -9.60
C ILE A 68 -1.01 -12.36 -10.02
N THR A 69 -0.72 -11.94 -11.24
CA THR A 69 0.64 -11.88 -11.79
C THR A 69 0.97 -10.43 -12.12
N ILE A 70 2.14 -9.96 -11.66
CA ILE A 70 2.66 -8.62 -11.93
C ILE A 70 3.99 -8.75 -12.66
N GLU A 71 4.06 -8.23 -13.88
CA GLU A 71 5.25 -8.26 -14.72
C GLU A 71 5.76 -6.84 -14.97
N CYS A 72 7.06 -6.62 -14.81
CA CYS A 72 7.70 -5.37 -15.24
C CYS A 72 8.00 -5.47 -16.74
N ILE A 73 7.43 -4.58 -17.54
CA ILE A 73 7.59 -4.59 -19.00
C ILE A 73 8.21 -3.29 -19.50
N ASP A 74 8.92 -3.37 -20.62
CA ASP A 74 9.33 -2.21 -21.40
C ASP A 74 8.21 -1.90 -22.39
N SER A 75 7.31 -0.97 -22.05
CA SER A 75 6.17 -0.55 -22.89
C SER A 75 6.14 0.97 -23.03
N GLU A 76 5.57 1.43 -24.14
CA GLU A 76 5.39 2.85 -24.48
C GLU A 76 3.95 3.35 -24.35
N LEU A 77 2.98 2.45 -24.16
CA LEU A 77 1.57 2.79 -23.93
C LEU A 77 1.01 1.87 -22.85
N GLY A 78 0.36 2.45 -21.85
CA GLY A 78 -0.49 1.71 -20.92
C GLY A 78 -1.90 2.25 -20.93
N ASP A 79 -2.76 1.61 -20.16
CA ASP A 79 -4.16 1.96 -20.02
C ASP A 79 -4.31 3.24 -19.19
N GLU A 80 -5.27 4.07 -19.59
CA GLU A 80 -5.72 5.20 -18.80
C GLU A 80 -6.37 4.70 -17.50
N PRO A 81 -6.13 5.36 -16.35
CA PRO A 81 -6.77 5.00 -15.10
C PRO A 81 -8.30 5.20 -15.19
N VAL A 82 -9.06 4.26 -14.61
CA VAL A 82 -10.51 4.38 -14.47
C VAL A 82 -10.94 5.32 -13.34
N GLY A 83 -10.00 5.75 -12.50
CA GLY A 83 -10.23 6.74 -11.45
C GLY A 83 -8.92 7.36 -10.95
N VAL A 84 -8.98 8.65 -10.62
CA VAL A 84 -7.88 9.42 -10.06
C VAL A 84 -8.40 10.17 -8.83
N GLU A 85 -7.85 9.86 -7.66
CA GLU A 85 -8.19 10.53 -6.40
C GLU A 85 -6.93 11.20 -5.84
N GLU A 86 -6.96 12.53 -5.73
CA GLU A 86 -5.89 13.29 -5.08
C GLU A 86 -6.06 13.16 -3.56
N MET A 87 -5.19 12.38 -2.92
CA MET A 87 -5.16 12.33 -1.47
C MET A 87 -4.30 13.50 -0.98
N GLY A 88 -4.91 14.35 -0.15
CA GLY A 88 -4.19 15.43 0.53
C GLY A 88 -3.03 14.91 1.38
N PRO A 89 -2.21 15.80 1.96
CA PRO A 89 -1.07 15.41 2.77
C PRO A 89 -1.50 14.43 3.86
N VAL A 90 -1.04 13.19 3.78
CA VAL A 90 -1.35 12.19 4.80
C VAL A 90 -0.52 12.52 6.02
N VAL A 91 -1.19 12.95 7.08
CA VAL A 91 -0.55 13.12 8.39
C VAL A 91 -0.15 11.72 8.86
N PRO A 92 1.14 11.43 9.04
CA PRO A 92 1.58 10.11 9.45
C PRO A 92 1.02 9.80 10.84
N THR A 93 0.34 8.66 10.96
CA THR A 93 -0.24 8.15 12.22
C THR A 93 0.39 6.82 12.60
N CYS A 94 0.42 6.53 13.90
CA CYS A 94 0.84 5.22 14.38
C CYS A 94 -0.08 4.12 13.83
N SER A 95 0.48 3.14 13.14
CA SER A 95 -0.28 2.03 12.54
C SER A 95 -0.99 1.14 13.57
N PHE A 96 -0.67 1.28 14.86
CA PHE A 96 -1.26 0.48 15.95
C PHE A 96 -2.32 1.24 16.75
N CYS A 97 -2.03 2.49 17.15
CA CYS A 97 -2.93 3.28 18.00
C CYS A 97 -3.57 4.49 17.29
N GLN A 98 -3.23 4.71 16.03
CA GLN A 98 -3.72 5.79 15.16
C GLN A 98 -3.42 7.22 15.63
N LYS A 99 -2.64 7.40 16.69
CA LYS A 99 -2.19 8.72 17.14
C LYS A 99 -1.27 9.39 16.11
N THR A 100 -1.42 10.70 15.96
CA THR A 100 -0.57 11.53 15.09
C THR A 100 0.76 11.87 15.78
N LYS A 101 1.67 12.50 15.03
CA LYS A 101 2.95 13.00 15.55
C LYS A 101 2.79 14.08 16.64
N GLU A 102 1.69 14.83 16.63
CA GLU A 102 1.40 15.85 17.65
C GLU A 102 0.94 15.24 18.98
N GLU A 103 0.39 14.03 18.94
CA GLU A 103 -0.16 13.33 20.11
C GLU A 103 0.86 12.43 20.82
N VAL A 104 2.02 12.19 20.21
CA VAL A 104 3.07 11.31 20.73
C VAL A 104 4.42 12.01 20.72
N GLU A 105 5.30 11.62 21.62
CA GLU A 105 6.66 12.18 21.68
C GLU A 105 7.47 11.83 20.43
N CYS A 106 7.30 10.60 19.93
CA CYS A 106 8.04 10.13 18.78
C CYS A 106 7.20 9.19 17.93
N LEU A 107 7.26 9.42 16.61
CA LEU A 107 6.69 8.54 15.60
C LEU A 107 7.84 8.02 14.73
N ILE A 108 8.08 6.71 14.81
CA ILE A 108 9.20 6.04 14.15
C ILE A 108 8.71 5.46 12.83
N GLU A 109 9.39 5.81 11.74
CA GLU A 109 9.08 5.36 10.40
C GLU A 109 9.80 4.05 10.06
N ALA A 110 9.10 3.10 9.44
CA ALA A 110 9.70 1.89 8.90
C ALA A 110 10.57 2.20 7.67
N LYS A 111 11.59 1.37 7.40
CA LYS A 111 12.58 1.57 6.32
C LYS A 111 12.00 1.88 4.92
N TYR A 112 10.78 1.41 4.63
CA TYR A 112 10.12 1.60 3.34
C TYR A 112 8.91 2.54 3.41
N LYS A 113 8.79 3.36 4.46
CA LYS A 113 7.65 4.28 4.70
C LYS A 113 6.27 3.61 4.73
N LEU A 114 6.21 2.28 4.85
CA LEU A 114 4.97 1.51 4.81
C LEU A 114 4.17 1.55 6.12
N ALA A 115 4.82 1.94 7.21
CA ALA A 115 4.22 1.96 8.54
C ALA A 115 4.97 2.92 9.46
N HIS A 116 4.24 3.40 10.47
CA HIS A 116 4.78 4.20 11.55
C HIS A 116 4.40 3.57 12.89
N ILE A 117 5.32 3.57 13.85
CA ILE A 117 5.05 3.09 15.22
C ILE A 117 5.45 4.18 16.21
N CYS A 118 4.57 4.51 17.16
CA CYS A 118 4.89 5.50 18.18
C CYS A 118 5.71 4.89 19.33
N ASN A 119 6.38 5.75 20.10
CA ASN A 119 7.14 5.34 21.29
C ASN A 119 6.30 4.53 22.29
N GLU A 120 5.05 4.91 22.54
CA GLU A 120 4.17 4.18 23.46
C GLU A 120 3.93 2.73 23.00
N CYS A 121 3.70 2.52 21.70
CA CYS A 121 3.50 1.18 21.14
C CYS A 121 4.79 0.36 21.13
N VAL A 122 5.95 0.99 20.91
CA VAL A 122 7.25 0.32 21.04
C VAL A 122 7.44 -0.22 22.46
N ASP A 123 7.11 0.56 23.50
CA ASP A 123 7.24 0.12 24.89
C ASP A 123 6.36 -1.09 25.20
N VAL A 124 5.13 -1.11 24.67
CA VAL A 124 4.24 -2.27 24.75
C VAL A 124 4.89 -3.49 24.10
N CYS A 125 5.38 -3.37 22.85
CA CYS A 125 6.02 -4.45 22.13
C CYS A 125 7.26 -5.00 22.86
N VAL A 126 8.10 -4.12 23.42
CA VAL A 126 9.28 -4.50 24.20
C VAL A 126 8.87 -5.24 25.48
N GLY A 127 7.83 -4.77 26.18
CA GLY A 127 7.30 -5.42 27.37
C GLY A 127 6.81 -6.84 27.08
N VAL A 128 6.06 -7.01 25.99
CA VAL A 128 5.60 -8.32 25.52
C VAL A 128 6.79 -9.23 25.18
N ALA A 129 7.75 -8.75 24.39
CA ALA A 129 8.93 -9.54 23.99
C ALA A 129 9.77 -10.00 25.19
N LYS A 130 9.88 -9.18 26.25
CA LYS A 130 10.58 -9.56 27.50
C LYS A 130 9.86 -10.67 28.25
N LYS A 131 8.52 -10.60 28.36
CA LYS A 131 7.72 -11.67 29.00
C LYS A 131 7.92 -13.01 28.29
N TYR A 132 7.82 -13.02 26.96
CA TYR A 132 8.04 -14.23 26.15
C TYR A 132 9.45 -14.83 26.28
N LYS A 133 10.47 -14.02 26.57
CA LYS A 133 11.84 -14.50 26.80
C LYS A 133 12.06 -15.04 28.22
N ALA A 134 11.28 -14.58 29.21
CA ALA A 134 11.40 -15.04 30.59
C ALA A 134 10.66 -16.37 30.85
N GLU A 135 9.71 -16.73 29.99
CA GLU A 135 8.90 -17.94 30.07
C GLU A 135 9.43 -19.11 29.20
N ARG A 136 10.59 -18.93 28.55
CA ARG A 136 11.30 -19.96 27.77
C ARG A 136 12.63 -20.32 28.42
#